data_AF-A0A377M0U4-F1
#
_entry.id   AF-A0A377M0U4-F1
#
_cell.length_a   1.000
_cell.length_b   1.000
_cell.length_c   1.000
_cell.angle_alpha   90.00
_cell.angle_beta   90.00
_cell.angle_gamma   90.00
#
_symmetry.space_group_name_H-M   'P 1'
#
loop_
_entity.id
_entity.type
_entity.pdbx_description
1 polymer ?
#
loop_
_entity_poly.entity_id
_entity_poly.type
_entity_poly.pdbx_seq_one_letter_code
_entity_poly.pdbx_strand_id
1 'polypeptide(L)' 'MKRFALALVTLVVCAGAQAASDEVEMNLVTSQGVGQSIGTVKITETDKGLEFAPDLKALPPGEHGFHVHAKGVVSQR' A
#
# COMPACT_ATOMS: atom_id res chain seq x y z
N MET A 1 39.59 -23.78 2.45
CA MET A 1 38.33 -24.03 1.69
C MET A 1 37.08 -24.11 2.59
N LYS A 2 37.09 -24.86 3.70
CA LYS A 2 35.91 -24.98 4.61
C LYS A 2 35.44 -23.67 5.27
N ARG A 3 36.36 -22.73 5.56
CA ARG A 3 36.03 -21.42 6.16
C ARG A 3 35.37 -20.45 5.18
N PHE A 4 35.72 -20.54 3.89
CA PHE A 4 35.10 -19.74 2.83
C PHE A 4 33.69 -20.24 2.50
N ALA A 5 33.47 -21.56 2.54
CA ALA A 5 32.14 -22.14 2.39
C ALA A 5 31.18 -21.69 3.51
N LEU A 6 31.67 -21.60 4.75
CA LEU A 6 30.87 -21.15 5.89
C LEU A 6 30.51 -19.66 5.80
N ALA A 7 31.43 -18.82 5.28
CA ALA A 7 31.18 -17.39 5.06
C ALA A 7 30.19 -17.12 3.91
N LEU A 8 30.13 -17.99 2.89
CA LEU A 8 29.16 -17.86 1.80
C LEU A 8 27.73 -18.18 2.26
N VAL A 9 27.57 -19.16 3.16
CA VAL A 9 26.27 -19.57 3.70
C VAL A 9 25.67 -18.49 4.60
N THR A 10 26.48 -17.74 5.36
CA THR A 10 25.99 -16.63 6.20
C THR A 10 25.58 -15.40 5.38
N LEU A 11 26.21 -15.15 4.22
CA LEU A 11 25.86 -14.00 3.37
C LEU A 11 24.46 -14.14 2.71
N VAL A 12 24.03 -15.38 2.43
CA VAL A 12 22.72 -15.67 1.80
C VAL A 12 21.54 -15.42 2.74
N VAL A 13 21.72 -15.54 4.06
CA VAL A 13 20.64 -15.34 5.06
C VAL A 13 20.28 -13.86 5.24
N CYS A 14 21.15 -12.92 4.87
CA CYS A 14 20.92 -11.49 5.06
C CYS A 14 20.20 -10.80 3.87
N ALA A 15 19.86 -11.53 2.80
CA ALA A 15 19.33 -10.95 1.55
C ALA A 15 17.80 -10.74 1.53
N GLY A 16 17.09 -10.99 2.64
CA GLY A 16 15.63 -11.13 2.66
C GLY A 16 14.81 -9.94 3.17
N ALA A 17 15.28 -8.69 3.05
CA ALA A 17 14.44 -7.53 3.38
C ALA A 17 13.65 -7.10 2.13
N GLN A 18 12.53 -7.78 1.87
CA GLN A 18 11.58 -7.33 0.84
C GLN A 18 10.66 -6.29 1.45
N ALA A 19 10.71 -5.05 0.96
CA ALA A 19 9.75 -4.03 1.35
C ALA A 19 8.34 -4.48 0.94
N ALA A 20 7.46 -4.62 1.93
CA ALA A 20 6.07 -4.93 1.67
C ALA A 20 5.39 -3.72 1.04
N SER A 21 4.67 -3.95 -0.06
CA SER A 21 3.85 -2.94 -0.69
C SER A 21 2.50 -3.52 -1.06
N ASP A 22 1.45 -2.79 -0.72
CA ASP A 22 0.07 -3.12 -1.07
C ASP A 22 -0.49 -2.09 -2.06
N GLU A 23 -1.33 -2.53 -2.98
CA GLU A 23 -2.11 -1.65 -3.85
C GLU A 23 -3.59 -1.76 -3.51
N VAL A 24 -4.20 -0.63 -3.16
CA VAL A 24 -5.61 -0.56 -2.78
C VAL A 24 -6.39 0.16 -3.87
N GLU A 25 -7.38 -0.53 -4.46
CA GLU A 25 -8.29 0.08 -5.41
C GLU A 25 -9.28 1.03 -4.72
N MET A 26 -9.44 2.22 -5.29
CA MET A 26 -10.32 3.27 -4.77
C MET A 26 -11.53 3.44 -5.70
N ASN A 27 -12.72 3.41 -5.12
CA ASN A 27 -13.98 3.63 -5.82
C ASN A 27 -14.69 4.88 -5.30
N LEU A 28 -15.44 5.57 -6.16
CA LEU A 28 -16.40 6.57 -5.71
C LEU A 28 -17.50 5.91 -4.87
N VAL A 29 -17.97 6.58 -3.84
CA VAL A 29 -19.06 6.10 -2.99
C VAL A 29 -20.11 7.20 -2.87
N THR A 30 -21.37 6.82 -3.04
CA THR A 30 -22.54 7.68 -2.83
C THR A 30 -23.52 7.01 -1.87
N SER A 31 -24.63 7.69 -1.54
CA SER A 31 -25.72 7.09 -0.76
C SER A 31 -26.38 5.88 -1.45
N GLN A 32 -26.15 5.71 -2.76
CA GLN A 32 -26.67 4.58 -3.54
C GLN A 32 -25.72 3.37 -3.52
N GLY A 33 -24.50 3.51 -2.97
CA GLY A 33 -23.53 2.44 -2.84
C GLY A 33 -22.18 2.76 -3.48
N VAL A 34 -21.47 1.70 -3.86
CA VAL A 34 -20.15 1.78 -4.49
C VAL A 34 -20.32 2.04 -5.99
N GLY A 35 -19.65 3.08 -6.49
CA GLY A 35 -19.63 3.49 -7.88
C GLY A 35 -18.36 3.02 -8.60
N GLN A 36 -17.95 3.81 -9.60
CA GLN A 36 -16.79 3.49 -10.44
C GLN A 36 -15.46 3.57 -9.69
N SER A 37 -14.51 2.77 -10.15
CA SER A 37 -13.10 2.88 -9.79
C SER A 37 -12.49 4.18 -10.30
N ILE A 38 -11.67 4.81 -9.47
CA ILE A 38 -10.98 6.07 -9.74
C ILE A 38 -9.46 5.95 -9.67
N GLY A 39 -8.94 4.73 -9.54
CA GLY A 39 -7.51 4.46 -9.48
C GLY A 39 -7.12 3.73 -8.22
N THR A 40 -5.85 3.82 -7.84
CA THR A 40 -5.29 3.07 -6.72
C THR A 40 -4.49 3.96 -5.78
N VAL A 41 -4.29 3.47 -4.56
CA VAL A 41 -3.29 4.01 -3.64
C VAL A 41 -2.29 2.90 -3.37
N LYS A 42 -1.03 3.15 -3.72
CA LYS A 42 0.07 2.27 -3.32
C LYS A 42 0.51 2.63 -1.91
N ILE A 43 0.58 1.63 -1.05
CA ILE A 43 1.04 1.73 0.33
C ILE A 43 2.39 1.04 0.41
N THR A 44 3.42 1.75 0.87
CA THR A 44 4.77 1.19 1.01
C THR A 44 5.28 1.41 2.42
N GLU A 45 5.79 0.34 3.05
CA GLU A 45 6.51 0.46 4.33
C GLU A 45 7.86 1.15 4.11
N THR A 46 8.17 2.14 4.94
CA THR A 46 9.43 2.86 4.95
C THR A 46 9.96 2.98 6.38
N ASP A 47 11.23 3.34 6.54
CA ASP A 47 11.83 3.62 7.86
C ASP A 47 11.15 4.78 8.62
N LYS A 48 10.27 5.54 7.96
CA LYS A 48 9.53 6.68 8.52
C LYS A 48 8.03 6.39 8.71
N GLY A 49 7.61 5.15 8.52
CA GLY A 49 6.20 4.74 8.54
C GLY A 49 5.67 4.42 7.14
N LEU A 50 4.34 4.46 6.99
CA LEU A 50 3.68 4.14 5.72
C LEU A 50 3.67 5.35 4.79
N GLU A 51 4.14 5.15 3.57
CA GLU A 51 3.93 6.10 2.46
C GLU A 51 2.67 5.70 1.70
N PHE A 52 1.77 6.66 1.47
CA PHE A 52 0.58 6.50 0.64
C PHE A 52 0.77 7.31 -0.64
N ALA A 53 0.90 6.63 -1.77
CA ALA A 53 1.08 7.23 -3.09
C ALA A 53 -0.21 7.06 -3.92
N PRO A 54 -1.14 8.03 -3.90
CA PRO A 54 -2.36 7.98 -4.69
C PRO A 54 -2.10 8.24 -6.17
N ASP A 55 -2.65 7.38 -7.03
CA ASP A 55 -2.83 7.62 -8.46
C ASP A 55 -4.34 7.65 -8.74
N LEU A 56 -4.96 8.80 -8.47
CA LEU A 56 -6.41 9.00 -8.49
C LEU A 56 -6.82 10.04 -9.52
N LYS A 57 -7.98 9.81 -10.15
CA LYS A 57 -8.61 10.70 -11.14
C LYS A 57 -10.06 10.99 -10.77
N ALA A 58 -10.69 11.89 -11.51
CA ALA A 58 -12.12 12.23 -11.38
C ALA A 58 -12.55 12.77 -10.00
N LEU A 59 -11.62 13.35 -9.24
CA LEU A 59 -11.91 14.11 -8.02
C LEU A 59 -12.01 15.61 -8.36
N PRO A 60 -12.85 16.37 -7.64
CA PRO A 60 -12.79 17.83 -7.71
C PRO A 60 -11.36 18.33 -7.43
N PRO A 61 -10.90 19.42 -8.06
CA PRO A 61 -9.59 19.97 -7.74
C PRO A 61 -9.59 20.55 -6.32
N GLY A 62 -8.52 20.30 -5.56
CA GLY A 62 -8.33 20.81 -4.20
C GLY A 62 -7.82 19.75 -3.22
N GLU A 63 -7.53 20.17 -1.99
CA GLU A 63 -7.17 19.25 -0.92
C GLU A 63 -8.38 18.44 -0.44
N HIS A 64 -8.15 17.17 -0.11
CA HIS A 64 -9.18 16.24 0.39
C HIS A 64 -8.70 15.61 1.68
N GLY A 65 -9.63 15.40 2.63
CA GLY A 65 -9.31 14.65 3.84
C GLY A 65 -8.99 13.19 3.50
N PHE A 66 -7.93 12.64 4.09
CA PHE A 66 -7.47 11.27 3.86
C PHE A 66 -7.34 10.54 5.19
N HIS A 67 -8.12 9.48 5.38
CA HIS A 67 -8.25 8.78 6.67
C HIS A 67 -8.40 7.28 6.47
N VAL A 68 -7.93 6.50 7.44
CA VAL A 68 -8.19 5.06 7.52
C VAL A 68 -9.40 4.83 8.42
N HIS A 69 -10.38 4.07 7.92
CA HIS A 69 -11.57 3.73 8.69
C HIS A 69 -11.35 2.41 9.46
N ALA A 70 -11.92 2.31 10.66
CA ALA A 70 -11.77 1.13 11.52
C ALA A 70 -12.37 -0.17 10.93
N LYS A 71 -13.27 -0.06 9.95
CA LYS A 71 -13.88 -1.19 9.25
C LYS A 71 -13.66 -1.04 7.75
N GLY A 72 -13.22 -2.12 7.09
CA GLY A 72 -13.03 -2.17 5.63
C GLY A 72 -14.31 -2.31 4.81
N VAL A 73 -15.42 -1.72 5.28
CA VAL A 73 -16.71 -1.73 4.56
C VAL A 73 -16.96 -0.34 3.99
N VAL A 74 -17.11 -0.26 2.67
CA VAL A 74 -17.27 1.02 1.95
C VAL A 74 -18.70 1.28 1.47
N SER A 75 -19.59 0.29 1.57
CA SER A 75 -21.02 0.47 1.31
C SER A 75 -21.77 0.81 2.59
N GLN A 76 -22.72 1.74 2.53
CA GLN A 76 -23.75 1.85 3.56
C GLN A 76 -24.83 0.80 3.28
N ARG A 77 -24.85 -0.26 4.09
CA ARG A 77 -25.98 -1.18 4.23
C ARG A 77 -26.43 -1.12 5.69
#